data_AF-A0A5R8P0L0-F1
#
_entry.id   AF-A0A5R8P0L0-F1
#
_cell.length_a   1.000
_cell.length_b   1.000
_cell.length_c   1.000
_cell.angle_alpha   90.00
_cell.angle_beta   90.00
_cell.angle_gamma   90.00
#
_symmetry.space_group_name_H-M   'P 1'
#
loop_
_entity.id
_entity.type
_entity.pdbx_description
1 polymer ?
#
loop_
_entity_poly.entity_id
_entity_poly.type
_entity_poly.pdbx_seq_one_letter_code
_entity_poly.pdbx_strand_id
1 'polypeptide(L)'
;MTADGNESMTQWHAMSGAEIAALGTRLRSLNWSWQVADGPQLATEFGWRVLHSDANWVMLDTGFGLGSGEIRGKEGKAEVIEARVTDFAEESAAGRERIRDAFAAMGEALAQALGAPTARIPGEFPQLRWAGTGHTLVLHELAVSVVLKLVDNTRLARDDRNVELEEQGLL
;
A
#
# COMPACT_ATOMS: atom_id res chain seq x y z
N MET A 1 30.45 -13.91 31.78
CA MET A 1 28.99 -13.72 31.75
C MET A 1 28.68 -13.01 30.44
N THR A 2 28.59 -13.78 29.37
CA THR A 2 28.29 -13.31 28.02
C THR A 2 26.77 -13.20 27.90
N ALA A 3 26.27 -12.00 27.65
CA ALA A 3 24.90 -11.80 27.24
C ALA A 3 24.81 -12.20 25.77
N ASP A 4 24.31 -13.41 25.50
CA ASP A 4 23.83 -13.78 24.18
C ASP A 4 22.59 -12.93 23.88
N GLY A 5 22.82 -11.86 23.13
CA GLY A 5 21.77 -11.10 22.47
C GLY A 5 21.07 -12.03 21.50
N ASN A 6 19.90 -12.53 21.92
CA ASN A 6 18.97 -13.22 21.05
C ASN A 6 18.33 -12.18 20.11
N GLU A 7 19.10 -11.69 19.14
CA GLU A 7 18.56 -10.99 17.97
C GLU A 7 17.74 -12.02 17.20
N SER A 8 16.44 -12.02 17.49
CA SER A 8 15.48 -12.78 16.71
C SER A 8 15.53 -12.19 15.30
N MET A 9 16.24 -12.85 14.37
CA MET A 9 16.09 -12.59 12.93
C MET A 9 14.63 -12.91 12.58
N THR A 10 13.75 -11.92 12.72
CA THR A 10 12.37 -12.03 12.27
C THR A 10 12.44 -12.33 10.78
N GLN A 11 12.01 -13.52 10.40
CA GLN A 11 11.99 -13.95 9.01
C GLN A 11 11.13 -12.96 8.23
N TRP A 12 11.71 -12.33 7.20
CA TRP A 12 10.98 -11.40 6.33
C TRP A 12 9.69 -12.05 5.83
N HIS A 13 8.59 -11.31 5.96
CA HIS A 13 7.26 -11.77 5.64
C HIS A 13 6.64 -10.99 4.48
N ALA A 14 5.77 -11.65 3.72
CA ALA A 14 4.95 -11.06 2.67
C ALA A 14 3.56 -11.68 2.71
N MET A 15 2.53 -10.88 2.43
CA MET A 15 1.18 -11.43 2.24
C MET A 15 1.20 -12.51 1.16
N SER A 16 0.58 -13.63 1.45
CA SER A 16 0.34 -14.68 0.47
C SER A 16 -0.58 -14.19 -0.66
N GLY A 17 -0.59 -14.92 -1.78
CA GLY A 17 -1.49 -14.63 -2.90
C GLY A 17 -2.97 -14.58 -2.50
N ALA A 18 -3.41 -15.43 -1.57
CA ALA A 18 -4.78 -15.43 -1.09
C ALA A 18 -5.10 -14.19 -0.24
N GLU A 19 -4.19 -13.79 0.64
CA GLU A 19 -4.37 -12.62 1.50
C GLU A 19 -4.40 -11.32 0.70
N ILE A 20 -3.49 -11.15 -0.26
CA ILE A 20 -3.47 -9.94 -1.12
C ILE A 20 -4.70 -9.88 -2.03
N ALA A 21 -5.16 -11.02 -2.57
CA ALA A 21 -6.37 -11.08 -3.38
C ALA A 21 -7.62 -10.71 -2.56
N ALA A 22 -7.72 -11.22 -1.33
CA ALA A 22 -8.81 -10.88 -0.41
C ALA A 22 -8.80 -9.39 -0.06
N LEU A 23 -7.63 -8.84 0.32
CA LEU A 23 -7.48 -7.43 0.65
C LEU A 23 -7.82 -6.53 -0.55
N GLY A 24 -7.28 -6.82 -1.73
CA GLY A 24 -7.52 -6.05 -2.95
C GLY A 24 -8.99 -6.06 -3.38
N THR A 25 -9.66 -7.21 -3.30
CA THR A 25 -11.10 -7.33 -3.59
C THR A 25 -11.94 -6.50 -2.61
N ARG A 26 -11.58 -6.57 -1.32
CA ARG A 26 -12.29 -5.87 -0.25
C ARG A 26 -12.12 -4.36 -0.34
N LEU A 27 -10.91 -3.87 -0.63
CA LEU A 27 -10.65 -2.45 -0.90
C LEU A 27 -11.40 -1.98 -2.16
N ARG A 28 -11.36 -2.74 -3.26
CA ARG A 28 -12.04 -2.35 -4.51
C ARG A 28 -13.56 -2.27 -4.38
N SER A 29 -14.14 -3.09 -3.51
CA SER A 29 -15.59 -3.13 -3.25
C SER A 29 -16.01 -2.19 -2.11
N LEU A 30 -15.08 -1.39 -1.58
CA LEU A 30 -15.32 -0.57 -0.41
C LEU A 30 -16.33 0.54 -0.73
N ASN A 31 -17.46 0.51 -0.02
CA ASN A 31 -18.48 1.56 -0.05
C ASN A 31 -18.59 2.16 1.35
N TRP A 32 -17.93 3.30 1.57
CA TRP A 32 -17.87 4.01 2.84
C TRP A 32 -17.93 5.52 2.62
N SER A 33 -17.94 6.32 3.69
CA SER A 33 -18.15 7.77 3.64
C SER A 33 -17.00 8.57 3.00
N TRP A 34 -15.82 7.97 2.90
CA TRP A 34 -14.57 8.66 2.54
C TRP A 34 -14.26 9.87 3.43
N GLN A 35 -14.73 9.87 4.68
CA GLN A 35 -14.33 10.84 5.69
C GLN A 35 -13.21 10.26 6.54
N VAL A 36 -12.14 11.02 6.75
CA VAL A 36 -11.02 10.62 7.62
C VAL A 36 -11.51 10.30 9.04
N ALA A 37 -12.50 11.03 9.53
CA ALA A 37 -13.11 10.82 10.84
C ALA A 37 -13.70 9.40 11.02
N ASP A 38 -14.11 8.75 9.94
CA ASP A 38 -14.64 7.39 9.96
C ASP A 38 -13.54 6.32 9.78
N GLY A 39 -12.30 6.76 9.53
CA GLY A 39 -11.13 5.91 9.34
C GLY A 39 -10.85 4.93 10.49
N PRO A 40 -10.98 5.32 11.78
CA PRO A 40 -10.82 4.37 12.89
C PRO A 40 -11.84 3.22 12.88
N GLN A 41 -13.09 3.49 12.49
CA GLN A 41 -14.10 2.45 12.34
C GLN A 41 -13.74 1.52 11.17
N LEU A 42 -13.39 2.10 10.02
CA LEU A 42 -12.95 1.34 8.85
C LEU A 42 -11.76 0.44 9.19
N ALA A 43 -10.76 0.95 9.91
CA ALA A 43 -9.61 0.17 10.35
C ALA A 43 -10.02 -1.04 11.20
N THR A 44 -10.95 -0.84 12.14
CA THR A 44 -11.48 -1.92 12.98
C THR A 44 -12.17 -2.99 12.14
N GLU A 45 -12.96 -2.61 11.13
CA GLU A 45 -13.61 -3.55 10.22
C GLU A 45 -12.57 -4.37 9.44
N PHE A 46 -11.47 -3.76 9.03
CA PHE A 46 -10.36 -4.44 8.36
C PHE A 46 -9.48 -5.28 9.30
N GLY A 47 -9.73 -5.23 10.61
CA GLY A 47 -8.91 -5.91 11.63
C GLY A 47 -7.56 -5.21 11.88
N TRP A 48 -7.42 -3.95 11.43
CA TRP A 48 -6.24 -3.13 11.65
C TRP A 48 -6.31 -2.39 12.97
N ARG A 49 -5.15 -2.17 13.58
CA ARG A 49 -5.05 -1.44 14.83
C ARG A 49 -4.78 0.03 14.56
N VAL A 50 -5.61 0.91 15.13
CA VAL A 50 -5.40 2.36 15.08
C VAL A 50 -4.30 2.74 16.06
N LEU A 51 -3.27 3.42 15.58
CA LEU A 51 -2.15 3.91 16.38
C LEU A 51 -2.30 5.41 16.70
N HIS A 52 -2.80 6.17 15.74
CA HIS A 52 -3.02 7.61 15.86
C HIS A 52 -4.14 8.04 14.91
N SER A 53 -4.87 9.10 15.27
CA SER A 53 -5.91 9.68 14.44
C SER A 53 -5.92 11.19 14.63
N ASP A 54 -5.99 11.92 13.52
CA ASP A 54 -6.12 13.37 13.45
C ASP A 54 -7.14 13.74 12.35
N ALA A 55 -7.39 15.03 12.14
CA ALA A 55 -8.37 15.55 11.20
C ALA A 55 -8.11 15.16 9.73
N ASN A 56 -6.84 14.95 9.35
CA ASN A 56 -6.46 14.67 7.96
C ASN A 56 -5.79 13.31 7.76
N TRP A 57 -5.52 12.55 8.81
CA TRP A 57 -4.92 11.24 8.65
C TRP A 57 -5.16 10.31 9.84
N VAL A 58 -5.06 9.01 9.58
CA VAL A 58 -5.13 7.93 10.59
C VAL A 58 -3.95 7.01 10.36
N MET A 59 -3.13 6.80 11.40
CA MET A 59 -2.01 5.86 11.39
C MET A 59 -2.46 4.48 11.85
N LEU A 60 -2.04 3.45 11.13
CA LEU A 60 -2.47 2.08 11.35
C LEU A 60 -1.27 1.14 11.51
N ASP A 61 -1.54 0.05 12.23
CA ASP A 61 -0.79 -1.20 12.14
C ASP A 61 -1.69 -2.22 11.41
N THR A 62 -1.30 -2.57 10.20
CA THR A 62 -2.00 -3.50 9.31
C THR A 62 -1.47 -4.94 9.41
N GLY A 63 -0.63 -5.22 10.40
CA GLY A 63 0.02 -6.51 10.61
C GLY A 63 1.49 -6.56 10.16
N PHE A 64 2.02 -5.48 9.57
CA PHE A 64 3.42 -5.34 9.14
C PHE A 64 4.19 -4.31 9.98
N GLY A 65 3.80 -4.17 11.24
CA GLY A 65 4.44 -3.30 12.23
C GLY A 65 3.80 -1.91 12.37
N LEU A 66 4.35 -1.11 13.27
CA LEU A 66 3.84 0.24 13.54
C LEU A 66 3.94 1.13 12.29
N GLY A 67 2.86 1.82 11.95
CA GLY A 67 2.81 2.69 10.75
C GLY A 67 2.89 1.91 9.45
N SER A 68 2.42 0.65 9.44
CA SER A 68 2.33 -0.16 8.22
C SER A 68 1.11 0.19 7.36
N GLY A 69 0.17 0.98 7.85
CA GLY A 69 -0.88 1.54 7.02
C GLY A 69 -1.30 2.93 7.43
N GLU A 70 -2.04 3.56 6.54
CA GLU A 70 -2.51 4.92 6.73
C GLU A 70 -3.77 5.19 5.92
N ILE A 71 -4.64 6.03 6.48
CA ILE A 71 -5.70 6.69 5.74
C ILE A 71 -5.31 8.17 5.70
N ARG A 72 -5.06 8.73 4.52
CA ARG A 72 -4.73 10.14 4.33
C ARG A 72 -5.84 10.86 3.62
N GLY A 73 -6.05 12.11 4.01
CA GLY A 73 -7.03 12.98 3.42
C GLY A 73 -6.60 14.43 3.41
N LYS A 74 -7.45 15.25 2.79
CA LYS A 74 -7.34 16.69 2.77
C LYS A 74 -8.68 17.28 3.17
N GLU A 75 -8.66 18.24 4.08
CA GLU A 75 -9.87 18.91 4.57
C GLU A 75 -10.90 17.90 5.12
N GLY A 76 -10.42 16.88 5.83
CA GLY A 76 -11.26 15.81 6.40
C GLY A 76 -11.75 14.76 5.42
N LYS A 77 -11.58 14.94 4.11
CA LYS A 77 -11.93 13.95 3.09
C LYS A 77 -10.75 13.03 2.79
N ALA A 78 -10.93 11.73 2.95
CA ALA A 78 -9.93 10.74 2.60
C ALA A 78 -9.69 10.73 1.09
N GLU A 79 -8.41 10.67 0.70
CA GLU A 79 -7.97 10.58 -0.69
C GLU A 79 -7.14 9.30 -0.94
N VAL A 80 -6.58 8.69 0.11
CA VAL A 80 -5.77 7.47 0.02
C VAL A 80 -6.02 6.59 1.24
N ILE A 81 -6.19 5.29 0.99
CA ILE A 81 -5.95 4.23 1.97
C ILE A 81 -4.70 3.48 1.50
N GLU A 82 -3.72 3.31 2.38
CA GLU A 82 -2.46 2.61 2.09
C GLU A 82 -2.22 1.53 3.13
N ALA A 83 -1.84 0.34 2.69
CA ALA A 83 -1.42 -0.76 3.53
C ALA A 83 -0.15 -1.39 2.97
N ARG A 84 0.86 -1.56 3.81
CA ARG A 84 2.05 -2.36 3.49
C ARG A 84 1.66 -3.83 3.50
N VAL A 85 2.20 -4.55 2.52
CA VAL A 85 1.89 -5.97 2.28
C VAL A 85 3.13 -6.87 2.32
N THR A 86 4.29 -6.29 2.67
CA THR A 86 5.55 -6.97 2.98
C THR A 86 6.20 -6.34 4.20
N ASP A 87 7.09 -7.07 4.86
CA ASP A 87 8.07 -6.44 5.74
C ASP A 87 9.04 -5.57 4.94
N PHE A 88 9.80 -4.75 5.65
CA PHE A 88 10.95 -4.07 5.07
C PHE A 88 12.02 -5.09 4.72
N ALA A 89 12.48 -5.06 3.48
CA ALA A 89 13.69 -5.74 3.07
C ALA A 89 14.92 -4.87 3.35
N GLU A 90 16.07 -5.52 3.49
CA GLU A 90 17.36 -4.83 3.57
C GLU A 90 17.66 -4.04 2.29
N GLU A 91 18.40 -2.94 2.42
CA GLU A 91 18.87 -2.13 1.28
C GLU A 91 20.06 -2.78 0.54
N SER A 92 19.89 -4.04 0.16
CA SER A 92 20.89 -4.85 -0.55
C SER A 92 20.35 -5.33 -1.89
N ALA A 93 21.23 -5.87 -2.74
CA ALA A 93 20.78 -6.46 -4.01
C ALA A 93 19.79 -7.60 -3.80
N ALA A 94 20.04 -8.45 -2.80
CA ALA A 94 19.15 -9.55 -2.43
C ALA A 94 17.82 -9.07 -1.83
N GLY A 95 17.84 -8.00 -1.03
CA GLY A 95 16.61 -7.38 -0.53
C GLY A 95 15.75 -6.80 -1.65
N ARG A 96 16.36 -6.09 -2.61
CA ARG A 96 15.65 -5.57 -3.80
C ARG A 96 15.06 -6.69 -4.67
N GLU A 97 15.81 -7.76 -4.90
CA GLU A 97 15.31 -8.93 -5.65
C GLU A 97 14.10 -9.54 -4.94
N ARG A 98 14.16 -9.71 -3.62
CA ARG A 98 13.05 -10.20 -2.81
C ARG A 98 11.78 -9.34 -2.92
N ILE A 99 11.93 -8.01 -2.91
CA ILE A 99 10.80 -7.09 -3.10
C ILE A 99 10.19 -7.22 -4.49
N ARG A 100 11.01 -7.34 -5.54
CA ARG A 100 10.54 -7.52 -6.92
C ARG A 100 9.78 -8.82 -7.12
N ASP A 101 10.29 -9.91 -6.57
CA ASP A 101 9.62 -11.21 -6.61
C ASP A 101 8.26 -11.15 -5.90
N ALA A 102 8.21 -10.48 -4.73
CA ALA A 102 6.97 -10.27 -3.99
C ALA A 102 5.96 -9.43 -4.79
N PHE A 103 6.41 -8.32 -5.38
CA PHE A 103 5.58 -7.46 -6.22
C PHE A 103 5.01 -8.24 -7.42
N ALA A 104 5.83 -9.03 -8.10
CA ALA A 104 5.40 -9.84 -9.23
C ALA A 104 4.35 -10.89 -8.80
N ALA A 105 4.62 -11.64 -7.72
CA ALA A 105 3.71 -12.66 -7.21
C ALA A 105 2.37 -12.07 -6.75
N MET A 106 2.39 -10.95 -6.03
CA MET A 106 1.19 -10.24 -5.60
C MET A 106 0.42 -9.65 -6.79
N GLY A 107 1.13 -9.11 -7.77
CA GLY A 107 0.53 -8.60 -9.00
C GLY A 107 -0.20 -9.68 -9.79
N GLU A 108 0.37 -10.88 -9.87
CA GLU A 108 -0.30 -12.04 -10.48
C GLU A 108 -1.55 -12.45 -9.68
N ALA A 109 -1.45 -12.58 -8.36
CA ALA A 109 -2.58 -12.94 -7.52
C ALA A 109 -3.75 -11.92 -7.61
N LEU A 110 -3.44 -10.62 -7.61
CA LEU A 110 -4.43 -9.57 -7.83
C LEU A 110 -5.02 -9.64 -9.24
N ALA A 111 -4.21 -9.93 -10.27
CA ALA A 111 -4.71 -10.06 -11.63
C ALA A 111 -5.66 -11.25 -11.80
N GLN A 112 -5.38 -12.37 -11.13
CA GLN A 112 -6.26 -13.54 -11.10
C GLN A 112 -7.60 -13.21 -10.41
N ALA A 113 -7.58 -12.44 -9.32
CA ALA A 113 -8.78 -12.09 -8.56
C ALA A 113 -9.63 -10.97 -9.17
N LEU A 114 -8.98 -9.96 -9.77
CA LEU A 114 -9.61 -8.70 -10.18
C LEU A 114 -9.69 -8.51 -11.70
N GLY A 115 -9.08 -9.42 -12.46
CA GLY A 115 -8.79 -9.26 -13.89
C GLY A 115 -7.46 -8.53 -14.12
N ALA A 116 -7.05 -8.44 -15.39
CA ALA A 116 -5.80 -7.76 -15.76
C ALA A 116 -5.77 -6.29 -15.25
N PRO A 117 -4.59 -5.78 -14.85
CA PRO A 117 -4.46 -4.37 -14.48
C PRO A 117 -4.81 -3.48 -15.69
N THR A 118 -5.50 -2.37 -15.42
CA THR A 118 -5.86 -1.37 -16.43
C THR A 118 -4.66 -0.53 -16.87
N ALA A 119 -3.64 -0.41 -16.02
CA ALA A 119 -2.37 0.22 -16.37
C ALA A 119 -1.19 -0.47 -15.68
N ARG A 120 -0.05 -0.46 -16.35
CA ARG A 120 1.25 -0.91 -15.85
C ARG A 120 2.23 0.25 -16.03
N ILE A 121 2.74 0.78 -14.93
CA ILE A 121 3.68 1.91 -14.94
C ILE A 121 5.07 1.34 -14.63
N PRO A 122 5.97 1.22 -15.63
CA PRO A 122 7.35 0.82 -15.37
C PRO A 122 8.14 1.96 -14.75
N GLY A 123 9.30 1.66 -14.15
CA GLY A 123 10.18 2.66 -13.55
C GLY A 123 11.07 2.04 -12.47
N GLU A 124 11.75 2.89 -11.70
CA GLU A 124 12.50 2.46 -10.51
C GLU A 124 11.57 1.84 -9.45
N PHE A 125 10.36 2.39 -9.33
CA PHE A 125 9.31 1.98 -8.40
C PHE A 125 8.04 1.64 -9.20
N PRO A 126 7.96 0.45 -9.82
CA PRO A 126 6.88 0.10 -10.73
C PRO A 126 5.52 0.00 -10.02
N GLN A 127 4.46 0.23 -10.80
CA GLN A 127 3.07 0.16 -10.33
C GLN A 127 2.19 -0.69 -11.24
N LEU A 128 1.27 -1.43 -10.63
CA LEU A 128 0.12 -2.03 -11.30
C LEU A 128 -1.16 -1.37 -10.79
N ARG A 129 -2.06 -0.99 -11.70
CA ARG A 129 -3.26 -0.24 -11.36
C ARG A 129 -4.51 -0.94 -11.87
N TRP A 130 -5.56 -0.97 -11.05
CA TRP A 130 -6.90 -1.43 -11.41
C TRP A 130 -7.89 -0.29 -11.20
N ALA A 131 -8.20 0.44 -12.27
CA ALA A 131 -9.09 1.58 -12.21
C ALA A 131 -10.53 1.16 -11.88
N GLY A 132 -11.13 1.87 -10.94
CA GLY A 132 -12.57 1.90 -10.68
C GLY A 132 -13.16 3.25 -11.08
N THR A 133 -14.46 3.44 -10.81
CA THR A 133 -15.19 4.66 -11.21
C THR A 133 -14.71 5.91 -10.46
N GLY A 134 -14.52 5.82 -9.15
CA GLY A 134 -14.03 6.93 -8.32
C GLY A 134 -12.62 6.73 -7.75
N HIS A 135 -12.18 5.48 -7.63
CA HIS A 135 -10.93 5.12 -6.98
C HIS A 135 -10.18 4.07 -7.78
N THR A 136 -8.86 4.08 -7.68
CA THR A 136 -7.97 3.12 -8.33
C THR A 136 -7.23 2.34 -7.26
N LEU A 137 -7.25 1.01 -7.39
CA LEU A 137 -6.38 0.15 -6.60
C LEU A 137 -4.99 0.15 -7.23
N VAL A 138 -3.94 0.40 -6.44
CA VAL A 138 -2.56 0.50 -6.89
C VAL A 138 -1.68 -0.43 -6.07
N LEU A 139 -1.05 -1.42 -6.71
CA LEU A 139 0.08 -2.14 -6.14
C LEU A 139 1.35 -1.37 -6.53
N HIS A 140 2.18 -1.02 -5.56
CA HIS A 140 3.36 -0.19 -5.77
C HIS A 140 4.57 -0.82 -5.09
N GLU A 141 5.60 -1.12 -5.87
CA GLU A 141 6.93 -1.46 -5.38
C GLU A 141 7.63 -0.18 -4.88
N LEU A 142 8.08 -0.17 -3.63
CA LEU A 142 8.95 0.87 -3.08
C LEU A 142 10.36 0.31 -2.88
N ALA A 143 11.32 1.17 -2.55
CA ALA A 143 12.72 0.80 -2.36
C ALA A 143 12.96 -0.42 -1.47
N VAL A 144 12.16 -0.58 -0.41
CA VAL A 144 12.33 -1.61 0.62
C VAL A 144 11.04 -2.34 1.00
N SER A 145 9.91 -2.10 0.32
CA SER A 145 8.64 -2.77 0.64
C SER A 145 7.66 -2.72 -0.53
N VAL A 146 6.60 -3.51 -0.48
CA VAL A 146 5.44 -3.37 -1.38
C VAL A 146 4.26 -2.84 -0.58
N VAL A 147 3.52 -1.91 -1.19
CA VAL A 147 2.28 -1.35 -0.63
C VAL A 147 1.12 -1.53 -1.59
N LEU A 148 -0.07 -1.74 -1.03
CA LEU A 148 -1.34 -1.71 -1.74
C LEU A 148 -2.10 -0.47 -1.33
N LYS A 149 -2.58 0.30 -2.31
CA LYS A 149 -3.30 1.55 -2.09
C LYS A 149 -4.67 1.52 -2.75
N LEU A 150 -5.65 2.17 -2.14
CA LEU A 150 -6.87 2.60 -2.80
C LEU A 150 -6.86 4.13 -2.82
N VAL A 151 -6.78 4.71 -4.03
CA VAL A 151 -6.53 6.14 -4.23
C VAL A 151 -7.69 6.78 -4.97
N ASP A 152 -8.14 7.95 -4.54
CA ASP A 152 -9.09 8.80 -5.27
C ASP A 152 -8.51 9.16 -6.65
N ASN A 153 -9.30 8.98 -7.72
CA ASN A 153 -8.82 9.18 -9.08
C ASN A 153 -8.35 10.61 -9.35
N THR A 154 -8.94 11.62 -8.68
CA THR A 154 -8.53 13.02 -8.78
C THR A 154 -7.18 13.23 -8.11
N ARG A 155 -6.96 12.60 -6.94
CA ARG A 155 -5.68 12.61 -6.25
C ARG A 155 -4.59 11.94 -7.08
N LEU A 156 -4.86 10.75 -7.62
CA LEU A 156 -3.93 9.99 -8.44
C LEU A 156 -3.50 10.77 -9.69
N ALA A 157 -4.44 11.41 -10.38
CA ALA A 157 -4.13 12.24 -11.54
C ALA A 157 -3.25 13.47 -11.21
N ARG A 158 -3.34 14.00 -9.99
CA ARG A 158 -2.42 15.06 -9.52
C ARG A 158 -1.03 14.51 -9.25
N ASP A 159 -0.92 13.32 -8.65
CA ASP A 159 0.37 12.67 -8.43
C ASP A 159 1.07 12.36 -9.75
N ASP A 160 0.36 11.77 -10.71
CA ASP A 160 0.92 11.47 -12.04
C ASP A 160 1.43 12.74 -12.73
N ARG A 161 0.67 13.84 -12.69
CA ARG A 161 1.10 15.13 -13.23
C ARG A 161 2.36 15.67 -12.55
N ASN A 162 2.48 15.53 -11.24
CA ASN A 162 3.65 16.03 -10.52
C ASN A 162 4.91 15.24 -10.90
N VAL A 163 4.80 13.90 -11.02
CA VAL A 163 5.90 13.05 -11.50
C VAL A 163 6.33 13.45 -12.91
N GLU A 164 5.37 13.66 -13.82
CA GLU A 164 5.68 14.12 -15.19
C GLU A 164 6.44 15.46 -15.21
N LEU A 165 6.12 16.38 -14.29
CA LEU A 165 6.81 17.67 -14.16
C LEU A 165 8.21 17.53 -13.58
N GLU A 166 8.41 16.66 -12.58
CA GLU A 166 9.73 16.34 -12.02
C GLU A 166 10.65 15.70 -13.08
N GLU A 167 10.13 14.75 -13.87
CA GLU A 167 10.87 14.11 -14.97
C GLU A 167 11.28 15.11 -16.07
N GLN A 168 10.52 16.20 -16.23
CA GLN A 168 10.82 17.29 -17.16
C GLN A 168 11.73 18.38 -16.56
N GLY A 169 12.11 18.28 -15.28
CA GLY A 169 12.90 19.28 -14.57
C GLY A 169 12.16 20.61 -14.34
N LEU A 170 10.83 20.56 -14.22
CA LEU A 170 9.96 21.73 -14.09
C LEU A 170 9.49 21.99 -12.63
N LEU A 171 10.07 21.27 -11.67
CA LEU A 171 9.87 21.42 -10.23
C LEU A 171 11.21 21.57 -9.50
#